data_AF-A0A9E0IQT4-F1
#
_entry.id   AF-A0A9E0IQT4-F1
#
_cell.length_a   1.000
_cell.length_b   1.000
_cell.length_c   1.000
_cell.angle_alpha   90.00
_cell.angle_beta   90.00
_cell.angle_gamma   90.00
#
_symmetry.space_group_name_H-M   'P 1'
#
loop_
_entity.id
_entity.type
_entity.pdbx_description
1 polymer ?
#
loop_
_entity_poly.entity_id
_entity_poly.type
_entity_poly.pdbx_seq_one_letter_code
_entity_poly.pdbx_strand_id
1 'polypeptide(L)'
;MVACALATAGCGGERRDRGGAGGQRGAADRGGDSPRADDRPVGDGGGEIPHRRFPDVASAVLAVVPAGTRVLGVGELHQRTDRLGGRAALEVFRTDLLPALAPTVSDLVLETWVVEKGCTSGQAASQKVEAAMRRPAETGDQLSRQIAAARLAGIKVHAMRLTCAELAEVGGGAGDVQIETMLDLVTRELGRVAASAVAYRSRPPAPGQPPPRPLVVLYGGAMHNDRFPYDSVARWSYAAELDRVTGGRYVELDLYPPEAAAADRFVTGEPWAPLLAEAGPEHVVVYQRGERSFVVILPTSSDRAPSPAPQASP
;
A
#
# COMPACT_ATOMS: atom_id res chain seq x y z
N MET A 1 -16.95 -0.43 16.60
CA MET A 1 -17.77 -1.63 16.87
C MET A 1 -16.84 -2.81 16.74
N VAL A 2 -16.35 -3.28 17.89
CA VAL A 2 -15.44 -4.41 18.07
C VAL A 2 -16.23 -5.70 17.85
N ALA A 3 -15.69 -6.66 17.10
CA ALA A 3 -16.25 -8.01 17.03
C ALA A 3 -15.25 -8.98 17.67
N CYS A 4 -15.55 -9.33 18.92
CA CYS A 4 -14.96 -10.44 19.67
C CYS A 4 -15.08 -11.76 18.92
N ALA A 5 -14.01 -12.56 18.99
CA ALA A 5 -14.06 -13.98 18.74
C ALA A 5 -14.79 -14.69 19.89
N LEU A 6 -15.72 -15.59 19.55
CA LEU A 6 -16.24 -16.62 20.45
C LEU A 6 -16.10 -17.96 19.73
N ALA A 7 -15.26 -18.82 20.32
CA ALA A 7 -15.15 -20.22 19.99
C ALA A 7 -16.33 -20.99 20.57
N THR A 8 -16.88 -21.93 19.79
CA THR A 8 -17.67 -23.04 20.33
C THR A 8 -17.24 -24.33 19.66
N ALA A 9 -16.77 -25.26 20.49
CA ALA A 9 -16.59 -26.66 20.17
C ALA A 9 -17.95 -27.35 19.97
N GLY A 10 -18.00 -28.30 19.03
CA GLY A 10 -19.16 -29.18 18.83
C GLY A 10 -18.71 -30.48 18.17
N CYS A 11 -18.82 -31.57 18.93
CA CYS A 11 -18.51 -32.94 18.52
C CYS A 11 -19.55 -33.53 17.56
N GLY A 12 -19.09 -34.49 16.75
CA GLY A 12 -19.87 -35.70 16.42
C GLY A 12 -20.28 -35.85 14.96
N GLY A 13 -19.85 -36.96 14.32
CA GLY A 13 -20.50 -37.48 13.13
C GLY A 13 -19.61 -38.25 12.15
N GLU A 14 -19.14 -39.45 12.53
CA GLU A 14 -18.68 -40.46 11.57
C GLU A 14 -19.80 -40.87 10.61
N ARG A 15 -19.53 -40.91 9.31
CA ARG A 15 -20.04 -41.94 8.40
C ARG A 15 -19.14 -42.08 7.17
N ARG A 16 -18.70 -43.31 6.96
CA ARG A 16 -18.03 -43.85 5.77
C ARG A 16 -18.97 -43.80 4.55
N ASP A 17 -18.46 -43.64 3.33
CA ASP A 17 -18.05 -44.76 2.45
C ASP A 17 -17.95 -44.36 0.96
N ARG A 18 -17.07 -45.09 0.23
CA ARG A 18 -16.88 -45.23 -1.24
C ARG A 18 -16.22 -44.05 -1.96
N GLY A 19 -15.09 -44.20 -2.66
CA GLY A 19 -14.65 -45.32 -3.49
C GLY A 19 -14.75 -44.88 -4.94
N GLY A 20 -13.64 -44.40 -5.51
CA GLY A 20 -13.60 -43.91 -6.90
C GLY A 20 -12.18 -43.60 -7.34
N ALA A 21 -11.53 -44.58 -7.96
CA ALA A 21 -10.23 -44.46 -8.59
C ALA A 21 -10.26 -43.46 -9.76
N GLY A 22 -9.25 -42.59 -9.82
CA GLY A 22 -9.10 -41.61 -10.90
C GLY A 22 -7.67 -41.11 -11.00
N GLY A 23 -6.88 -41.83 -11.81
CA GLY A 23 -5.60 -41.48 -12.44
C GLY A 23 -4.85 -40.22 -12.01
N GLN A 24 -3.68 -40.46 -11.40
CA GLN A 24 -2.55 -39.55 -11.40
C GLN A 24 -2.18 -39.12 -12.83
N ARG A 25 -2.16 -37.82 -13.09
CA ARG A 25 -1.34 -37.21 -14.14
C ARG A 25 -0.46 -36.16 -13.49
N GLY A 26 0.85 -36.37 -13.58
CA GLY A 26 1.86 -35.46 -13.05
C GLY A 26 1.77 -34.09 -13.70
N ALA A 27 1.62 -33.07 -12.87
CA ALA A 27 1.96 -31.70 -13.25
C ALA A 27 3.45 -31.53 -12.99
N ALA A 28 4.22 -31.60 -14.06
CA ALA A 28 5.61 -31.19 -14.07
C ALA A 28 5.70 -29.72 -13.66
N ASP A 29 6.55 -29.52 -12.66
CA ASP A 29 7.29 -28.32 -12.32
C ASP A 29 7.48 -27.38 -13.54
N ARG A 30 6.70 -26.30 -13.58
CA ARG A 30 6.99 -25.13 -14.41
C ARG A 30 7.35 -24.02 -13.45
N GLY A 31 8.64 -23.94 -13.12
CA GLY A 31 9.24 -22.78 -12.51
C GLY A 31 8.81 -21.53 -13.28
N GLY A 32 8.09 -20.65 -12.58
CA GLY A 32 7.70 -19.36 -13.11
C GLY A 32 8.95 -18.57 -13.46
N ASP A 33 9.08 -18.24 -14.74
CA ASP A 33 10.06 -17.29 -15.25
C ASP A 33 9.88 -15.99 -14.48
N SER A 34 10.87 -15.64 -13.66
CA SER A 34 10.89 -14.35 -12.98
C SER A 34 11.14 -13.27 -14.06
N PRO A 35 10.46 -12.12 -14.01
CA PRO A 35 10.68 -11.06 -14.99
C PRO A 35 12.16 -10.66 -15.02
N ARG A 36 12.74 -10.57 -16.22
CA ARG A 36 14.10 -10.04 -16.40
C ARG A 36 14.07 -8.54 -16.12
N ALA A 37 15.08 -8.06 -15.40
CA ALA A 37 15.27 -6.65 -15.05
C ALA A 37 15.64 -5.74 -16.25
N ASP A 38 15.64 -6.27 -17.47
CA ASP A 38 16.33 -5.68 -18.64
C ASP A 38 15.52 -4.62 -19.42
N ASP A 39 14.26 -4.35 -19.08
CA ASP A 39 13.40 -3.46 -19.90
C ASP A 39 13.41 -1.97 -19.47
N ARG A 40 14.24 -1.57 -18.49
CA ARG A 40 14.45 -0.16 -18.17
C ARG A 40 15.74 0.35 -18.82
N PRO A 41 15.80 1.62 -19.28
CA PRO A 41 17.07 2.21 -19.71
C PRO A 41 18.05 2.17 -18.55
N VAL A 42 19.05 1.29 -18.67
CA VAL A 42 20.18 1.18 -17.77
C VAL A 42 20.99 2.46 -17.92
N GLY A 43 20.98 3.30 -16.88
CA GLY A 43 21.96 4.38 -16.76
C GLY A 43 23.36 3.77 -16.71
N ASP A 44 24.30 4.35 -17.48
CA ASP A 44 25.66 3.83 -17.54
C ASP A 44 26.35 3.86 -16.17
N GLY A 45 27.25 2.90 -15.96
CA GLY A 45 27.87 2.63 -14.67
C GLY A 45 28.84 3.71 -14.21
N GLY A 46 28.92 3.88 -12.89
CA GLY A 46 30.06 4.50 -12.19
C GLY A 46 29.82 5.87 -11.57
N GLY A 47 28.69 6.53 -11.85
CA GLY A 47 28.32 7.79 -11.20
C GLY A 47 27.62 7.59 -9.85
N GLU A 48 27.79 8.56 -8.93
CA GLU A 48 26.97 8.66 -7.72
C GLU A 48 25.50 8.80 -8.14
N ILE A 49 24.62 7.95 -7.60
CA ILE A 49 23.17 8.03 -7.87
C ILE A 49 22.67 9.33 -7.22
N PRO A 50 22.15 10.31 -7.99
CA PRO A 50 21.73 11.59 -7.41
C PRO A 50 20.58 11.40 -6.42
N HIS A 51 20.80 11.82 -5.17
CA HIS A 51 19.84 11.69 -4.10
C HIS A 51 19.93 12.90 -3.15
N ARG A 52 18.91 13.06 -2.31
CA ARG A 52 18.84 14.10 -1.28
C ARG A 52 18.65 13.47 0.08
N ARG A 53 19.24 14.05 1.12
CA ARG A 53 18.99 13.67 2.52
C ARG A 53 18.14 14.72 3.21
N PHE A 54 17.24 14.28 4.08
CA PHE A 54 16.40 15.15 4.89
C PHE A 54 16.35 14.63 6.33
N PRO A 55 16.15 15.51 7.33
CA PRO A 55 16.10 15.09 8.73
C PRO A 55 14.90 14.18 9.04
N ASP A 56 13.79 14.29 8.30
CA ASP A 56 12.59 13.50 8.54
C ASP A 56 11.73 13.34 7.27
N VAL A 57 10.76 12.43 7.32
CA VAL A 57 9.85 12.11 6.21
C VAL A 57 8.98 13.31 5.83
N ALA A 58 8.51 14.10 6.80
CA ALA A 58 7.63 15.23 6.55
C ALA A 58 8.32 16.31 5.71
N SER A 59 9.52 16.71 6.12
CA SER A 59 10.36 17.69 5.42
C SER A 59 10.78 17.20 4.04
N ALA A 60 11.11 15.91 3.90
CA ALA A 60 11.36 15.30 2.59
C ALA A 60 10.17 15.43 1.65
N VAL A 61 8.99 14.97 2.06
CA VAL A 61 7.80 14.98 1.20
C VAL A 61 7.37 16.40 0.86
N LEU A 62 7.33 17.32 1.82
CA LEU A 62 6.96 18.72 1.57
C LEU A 62 7.94 19.43 0.63
N ALA A 63 9.20 18.99 0.56
CA ALA A 63 10.20 19.56 -0.32
C ALA A 63 10.17 19.02 -1.75
N VAL A 64 9.58 17.84 -1.99
CA VAL A 64 9.57 17.20 -3.32
C VAL A 64 8.20 17.18 -3.98
N VAL A 65 7.12 17.20 -3.20
CA VAL A 65 5.75 17.25 -3.76
C VAL A 65 5.46 18.66 -4.26
N PRO A 66 5.26 18.86 -5.58
CA PRO A 66 5.04 20.19 -6.14
C PRO A 66 3.76 20.83 -5.62
N ALA A 67 3.80 22.17 -5.49
CA ALA A 67 2.59 22.95 -5.30
C ALA A 67 1.62 22.69 -6.46
N GLY A 68 0.32 22.56 -6.15
CA GLY A 68 -0.72 22.28 -7.14
C GLY A 68 -0.95 20.78 -7.41
N THR A 69 -0.21 19.87 -6.77
CA THR A 69 -0.53 18.44 -6.76
C THR A 69 -1.99 18.22 -6.39
N ARG A 70 -2.71 17.41 -7.19
CA ARG A 70 -4.13 17.08 -6.97
C ARG A 70 -4.33 15.72 -6.39
N VAL A 71 -3.48 14.77 -6.77
CA VAL A 71 -3.43 13.44 -6.18
C VAL A 71 -1.98 13.14 -5.81
N LEU A 72 -1.75 12.77 -4.56
CA LEU A 72 -0.51 12.18 -4.09
C LEU A 72 -0.78 10.69 -3.83
N GLY A 73 -0.21 9.84 -4.67
CA GLY A 73 -0.16 8.42 -4.44
C GLY A 73 1.02 8.07 -3.54
N VAL A 74 0.74 7.47 -2.39
CA VAL A 74 1.71 7.02 -1.38
C VAL A 74 1.76 5.50 -1.39
N GLY A 75 2.77 4.95 -2.04
CA GLY A 75 3.02 3.52 -2.09
C GLY A 75 3.85 3.05 -0.91
N GLU A 76 3.65 1.81 -0.50
CA GLU A 76 4.55 1.10 0.42
C GLU A 76 4.93 -0.27 -0.14
N LEU A 77 6.10 -0.74 0.31
CA LEU A 77 6.30 -2.18 0.39
C LEU A 77 5.48 -2.72 1.55
N HIS A 78 4.45 -3.52 1.26
CA HIS A 78 3.64 -4.13 2.32
C HIS A 78 4.51 -4.90 3.30
N GLN A 79 4.36 -4.56 4.58
CA GLN A 79 4.96 -5.32 5.67
C GLN A 79 4.40 -6.74 5.66
N ARG A 80 5.29 -7.71 5.80
CA ARG A 80 4.96 -9.13 5.84
C ARG A 80 5.76 -9.85 6.92
N THR A 81 5.19 -10.92 7.46
CA THR A 81 5.79 -11.69 8.55
C THR A 81 7.08 -12.41 8.14
N ASP A 82 7.29 -12.67 6.84
CA ASP A 82 8.50 -13.29 6.28
C ASP A 82 9.61 -12.31 5.91
N ARG A 83 9.34 -11.00 6.01
CA ARG A 83 10.31 -9.92 5.74
C ARG A 83 10.08 -8.73 6.67
N LEU A 84 10.06 -9.01 7.96
CA LEU A 84 9.98 -7.98 8.99
C LEU A 84 11.33 -7.25 9.09
N GLY A 85 11.26 -5.93 9.20
CA GLY A 85 12.42 -5.08 9.37
C GLY A 85 12.00 -3.61 9.33
N GLY A 86 12.67 -2.77 10.11
CA GLY A 86 12.36 -1.35 10.12
C GLY A 86 11.06 -1.00 10.85
N ARG A 87 10.77 0.30 10.89
CA ARG A 87 9.44 0.83 11.23
C ARG A 87 8.52 0.63 10.02
N ALA A 88 7.30 0.14 10.24
CA ALA A 88 6.32 -0.06 9.18
C ALA A 88 6.02 1.26 8.45
N ALA A 89 6.03 1.25 7.11
CA ALA A 89 5.67 2.42 6.31
C ALA A 89 4.28 2.97 6.67
N LEU A 90 3.32 2.08 6.94
CA LEU A 90 1.98 2.45 7.40
C LEU A 90 2.00 3.25 8.72
N GLU A 91 2.89 2.89 9.64
CA GLU A 91 3.05 3.62 10.89
C GLU A 91 3.71 4.99 10.66
N VAL A 92 4.76 5.05 9.84
CA VAL A 92 5.42 6.31 9.44
C VAL A 92 4.44 7.25 8.74
N PHE A 93 3.63 6.73 7.81
CA PHE A 93 2.60 7.52 7.15
C PHE A 93 1.62 8.12 8.15
N ARG A 94 1.17 7.34 9.14
CA ARG A 94 0.24 7.80 10.18
C ARG A 94 0.79 8.93 11.04
N THR A 95 2.03 8.79 11.46
CA THR A 95 2.60 9.56 12.57
C THR A 95 3.42 10.75 12.10
N ASP A 96 4.09 10.61 10.95
CA ASP A 96 5.02 11.61 10.48
C ASP A 96 4.40 12.35 9.27
N LEU A 97 3.90 11.61 8.27
CA LEU A 97 3.48 12.23 7.00
C LEU A 97 2.05 12.78 7.01
N LEU A 98 1.06 12.02 7.50
CA LEU A 98 -0.33 12.44 7.51
C LEU A 98 -0.53 13.78 8.26
N PRO A 99 0.06 14.02 9.44
CA PRO A 99 -0.07 15.31 10.13
C PRO A 99 0.51 16.48 9.33
N ALA A 100 1.63 16.27 8.65
CA ALA A 100 2.28 17.30 7.83
C ALA A 100 1.44 17.67 6.60
N LEU A 101 0.79 16.68 5.97
CA LEU A 101 -0.06 16.90 4.81
C LEU A 101 -1.47 17.37 5.17
N ALA A 102 -1.95 17.07 6.38
CA ALA A 102 -3.32 17.32 6.82
C ALA A 102 -3.87 18.72 6.46
N PRO A 103 -3.13 19.84 6.57
CA PRO A 103 -3.65 21.16 6.16
C PRO A 103 -4.15 21.23 4.72
N THR A 104 -3.67 20.37 3.81
CA THR A 104 -3.99 20.40 2.37
C THR A 104 -4.81 19.20 1.89
N VAL A 105 -4.92 18.14 2.69
CA VAL A 105 -5.58 16.88 2.30
C VAL A 105 -7.08 16.94 2.57
N SER A 106 -7.92 16.75 1.54
CA SER A 106 -9.37 16.63 1.71
C SER A 106 -9.84 15.19 1.91
N ASP A 107 -9.18 14.24 1.24
CA ASP A 107 -9.59 12.86 1.17
C ASP A 107 -8.37 11.93 1.30
N LEU A 108 -8.55 10.84 2.03
CA LEU A 108 -7.60 9.76 2.14
C LEU A 108 -8.27 8.48 1.62
N VAL A 109 -7.77 7.94 0.52
CA VAL A 109 -8.19 6.65 -0.02
C VAL A 109 -7.18 5.60 0.46
N LEU A 110 -7.65 4.55 1.12
CA LEU A 110 -6.80 3.48 1.63
C LEU A 110 -7.01 2.22 0.81
N GLU A 111 -5.92 1.52 0.51
CA GLU A 111 -5.93 0.13 0.02
C GLU A 111 -6.38 -0.81 1.13
N THR A 112 -7.69 -0.81 1.33
CA THR A 112 -8.43 -1.73 2.17
C THR A 112 -9.84 -1.78 1.60
N TRP A 113 -10.56 -2.85 1.88
CA TRP A 113 -11.97 -2.97 1.48
C TRP A 113 -12.89 -3.13 2.68
N VAL A 114 -14.15 -2.74 2.48
CA VAL A 114 -15.24 -3.08 3.38
C VAL A 114 -15.97 -4.27 2.78
N VAL A 115 -16.07 -5.35 3.56
CA VAL A 115 -16.90 -6.51 3.19
C VAL A 115 -18.37 -6.19 3.46
N GLU A 116 -19.24 -6.52 2.51
CA GLU A 116 -20.68 -6.35 2.65
C GLU A 116 -21.22 -7.07 3.90
N LYS A 117 -22.15 -6.43 4.60
CA LYS A 117 -22.77 -7.02 5.80
C LYS A 117 -23.49 -8.32 5.42
N GLY A 118 -23.13 -9.41 6.09
CA GLY A 118 -23.72 -10.74 5.86
C GLY A 118 -23.01 -11.57 4.78
N CYS A 119 -21.99 -11.05 4.12
CA CYS A 119 -21.21 -11.81 3.13
C CYS A 119 -20.14 -12.69 3.82
N THR A 120 -20.53 -13.90 4.24
CA THR A 120 -19.62 -14.85 4.90
C THR A 120 -18.51 -15.36 3.98
N SER A 121 -18.82 -15.62 2.70
CA SER A 121 -17.83 -16.04 1.70
C SER A 121 -16.77 -14.97 1.45
N GLY A 122 -17.18 -13.69 1.39
CA GLY A 122 -16.25 -12.57 1.24
C GLY A 122 -15.38 -12.34 2.47
N GLN A 123 -15.90 -12.58 3.68
CA GLN A 123 -15.09 -12.57 4.90
C GLN A 123 -14.02 -13.67 4.86
N ALA A 124 -14.39 -14.90 4.50
CA ALA A 124 -13.45 -16.00 4.36
C ALA A 124 -12.40 -15.75 3.27
N ALA A 125 -12.82 -15.21 2.12
CA ALA A 125 -11.90 -14.84 1.05
C ALA A 125 -10.93 -13.73 1.48
N SER A 126 -11.41 -12.70 2.18
CA SER A 126 -10.57 -11.64 2.73
C SER A 126 -9.51 -12.21 3.70
N GLN A 127 -9.90 -13.10 4.62
CA GLN A 127 -8.96 -13.75 5.54
C GLN A 127 -7.91 -14.58 4.80
N LYS A 128 -8.34 -15.29 3.74
CA LYS A 128 -7.46 -16.08 2.89
C LYS A 128 -6.45 -15.22 2.13
N VAL A 129 -6.88 -14.06 1.63
CA VAL A 129 -6.01 -13.05 1.00
C VAL A 129 -4.96 -12.57 2.00
N GLU A 130 -5.37 -12.13 3.19
CA GLU A 130 -4.44 -11.66 4.22
C GLU A 130 -3.39 -12.72 4.59
N ALA A 131 -3.82 -13.99 4.70
CA ALA A 131 -2.94 -15.12 4.97
C ALA A 131 -1.96 -15.38 3.81
N ALA A 132 -2.44 -15.38 2.55
CA ALA A 132 -1.60 -15.56 1.37
C ALA A 132 -0.57 -14.42 1.21
N MET A 133 -0.97 -13.20 1.56
CA MET A 133 -0.11 -12.02 1.56
C MET A 133 0.86 -11.97 2.75
N ARG A 134 0.72 -12.88 3.74
CA ARG A 134 1.52 -12.96 4.97
C ARG A 134 1.50 -11.66 5.77
N ARG A 135 0.35 -11.01 5.82
CA ARG A 135 0.17 -9.75 6.54
C ARG A 135 0.31 -9.96 8.05
N PRO A 136 1.04 -9.10 8.78
CA PRO A 136 1.07 -9.12 10.24
C PRO A 136 -0.33 -8.93 10.84
N ALA A 137 -0.61 -9.58 11.96
CA ALA A 137 -1.93 -9.51 12.61
C ALA A 137 -2.29 -8.07 13.03
N GLU A 138 -1.29 -7.25 13.34
CA GLU A 138 -1.42 -5.87 13.79
C GLU A 138 -1.83 -4.90 12.65
N THR A 139 -1.79 -5.34 11.39
CA THR A 139 -2.09 -4.49 10.22
C THR A 139 -3.50 -3.89 10.31
N GLY A 140 -4.49 -4.68 10.74
CA GLY A 140 -5.87 -4.20 10.91
C GLY A 140 -6.02 -3.11 11.96
N ASP A 141 -5.27 -3.22 13.06
CA ASP A 141 -5.24 -2.21 14.13
C ASP A 141 -4.50 -0.95 13.67
N GLN A 142 -3.41 -1.09 12.91
CA GLN A 142 -2.69 0.03 12.30
C GLN A 142 -3.59 0.81 11.33
N LEU A 143 -4.31 0.12 10.44
CA LEU A 143 -5.29 0.74 9.54
C LEU A 143 -6.41 1.44 10.33
N SER A 144 -6.91 0.82 11.41
CA SER A 144 -7.93 1.45 12.26
C SER A 144 -7.43 2.74 12.91
N ARG A 145 -6.18 2.76 13.39
CA ARG A 145 -5.53 3.98 13.92
C ARG A 145 -5.31 5.04 12.84
N GLN A 146 -4.94 4.64 11.62
CA GLN A 146 -4.82 5.53 10.46
C GLN A 146 -6.15 6.24 10.15
N ILE A 147 -7.24 5.46 10.09
CA ILE A 147 -8.58 5.98 9.84
C ILE A 147 -9.00 6.97 10.93
N ALA A 148 -8.73 6.66 12.20
CA ALA A 148 -9.03 7.54 13.32
C ALA A 148 -8.24 8.86 13.22
N ALA A 149 -6.94 8.80 12.97
CA ALA A 149 -6.08 9.98 12.82
C ALA A 149 -6.55 10.89 11.67
N ALA A 150 -6.87 10.31 10.51
CA ALA A 150 -7.37 11.08 9.37
C ALA A 150 -8.70 11.77 9.69
N ARG A 151 -9.63 11.07 10.36
CA ARG A 151 -10.92 11.66 10.77
C ARG A 151 -10.75 12.80 11.78
N LEU A 152 -9.83 12.65 12.74
CA LEU A 152 -9.51 13.73 13.70
C LEU A 152 -8.95 14.97 12.99
N ALA A 153 -8.23 14.80 11.88
CA ALA A 153 -7.77 15.88 11.01
C ALA A 153 -8.83 16.39 10.01
N GLY A 154 -10.10 15.98 10.16
CA GLY A 154 -11.22 16.34 9.29
C GLY A 154 -11.12 15.79 7.86
N ILE A 155 -10.25 14.81 7.62
CA ILE A 155 -10.01 14.20 6.31
C ILE A 155 -11.09 13.15 6.06
N LYS A 156 -11.68 13.17 4.86
CA LYS A 156 -12.67 12.15 4.47
C LYS A 156 -11.94 10.87 4.06
N VAL A 157 -12.16 9.80 4.81
CA VAL A 157 -11.53 8.50 4.55
C VAL A 157 -12.42 7.66 3.63
N HIS A 158 -11.81 7.03 2.63
CA HIS A 158 -12.45 6.10 1.72
C HIS A 158 -11.72 4.75 1.75
N ALA A 159 -12.51 3.69 1.62
CA ALA A 159 -12.05 2.33 1.39
C ALA A 159 -12.74 1.79 0.13
N MET A 160 -12.18 0.75 -0.45
CA MET A 160 -12.80 0.05 -1.57
C MET A 160 -14.09 -0.64 -1.11
N ARG A 161 -15.05 -0.73 -2.02
CA ARG A 161 -16.30 -1.48 -1.81
C ARG A 161 -16.29 -2.63 -2.80
N LEU A 162 -16.02 -3.81 -2.28
CA LEU A 162 -15.98 -5.04 -3.06
C LEU A 162 -17.26 -5.82 -2.78
N THR A 163 -17.92 -6.26 -3.83
CA THR A 163 -19.13 -7.09 -3.71
C THR A 163 -18.79 -8.47 -3.19
N CYS A 164 -19.79 -9.15 -2.64
CA CYS A 164 -19.62 -10.53 -2.18
C CYS A 164 -19.13 -11.48 -3.29
N ALA A 165 -19.61 -11.26 -4.53
CA ALA A 165 -19.23 -12.06 -5.69
C ALA A 165 -17.75 -11.84 -6.07
N GLU A 166 -17.30 -10.59 -6.13
CA GLU A 166 -15.91 -10.26 -6.45
C GLU A 166 -14.92 -10.85 -5.44
N LEU A 167 -15.22 -10.73 -4.14
CA LEU A 167 -14.39 -11.34 -3.10
C LEU A 167 -14.40 -12.87 -3.17
N ALA A 168 -15.54 -13.50 -3.47
CA ALA A 168 -15.62 -14.95 -3.62
C ALA A 168 -14.77 -15.46 -4.79
N GLU A 169 -14.74 -14.72 -5.90
CA GLU A 169 -13.89 -15.01 -7.05
C GLU A 169 -12.40 -14.92 -6.70
N VAL A 170 -11.99 -13.85 -6.00
CA VAL A 170 -10.62 -13.70 -5.47
C VAL A 170 -10.24 -14.86 -4.55
N GLY A 171 -11.18 -15.33 -3.73
CA GLY A 171 -10.96 -16.45 -2.83
C GLY A 171 -10.73 -17.80 -3.53
N GLY A 172 -11.05 -17.93 -4.82
CA GLY A 172 -10.85 -19.16 -5.60
C GLY A 172 -11.66 -20.37 -5.10
N GLY A 173 -12.71 -20.15 -4.28
CA GLY A 173 -13.41 -21.23 -3.59
C GLY A 173 -12.46 -22.09 -2.73
N ALA A 174 -12.34 -23.37 -3.09
CA ALA A 174 -11.43 -24.33 -2.44
C ALA A 174 -9.96 -24.27 -2.95
N GLY A 175 -9.69 -23.57 -4.07
CA GLY A 175 -8.34 -23.43 -4.66
C GLY A 175 -7.50 -22.35 -3.97
N ASP A 176 -6.41 -21.89 -4.58
CA ASP A 176 -5.62 -20.77 -4.03
C ASP A 176 -6.24 -19.39 -4.32
N VAL A 177 -5.74 -18.34 -3.65
CA VAL A 177 -6.12 -16.95 -3.94
C VAL A 177 -5.81 -16.65 -5.41
N GLN A 178 -6.80 -16.11 -6.14
CA GLN A 178 -6.63 -15.68 -7.52
C GLN A 178 -5.93 -14.32 -7.53
N ILE A 179 -4.59 -14.34 -7.46
CA ILE A 179 -3.76 -13.14 -7.29
C ILE A 179 -4.00 -12.12 -8.41
N GLU A 180 -4.02 -12.55 -9.68
CA GLU A 180 -4.23 -11.61 -10.79
C GLU A 180 -5.61 -10.94 -10.73
N THR A 181 -6.66 -11.70 -10.42
CA THR A 181 -8.01 -11.16 -10.22
C THR A 181 -8.06 -10.16 -9.07
N MET A 182 -7.36 -10.45 -7.96
CA MET A 182 -7.25 -9.54 -6.83
C MET A 182 -6.55 -8.23 -7.24
N LEU A 183 -5.44 -8.33 -7.96
CA LEU A 183 -4.67 -7.16 -8.40
C LEU A 183 -5.47 -6.30 -9.39
N ASP A 184 -6.19 -6.92 -10.33
CA ASP A 184 -7.09 -6.21 -11.25
C ASP A 184 -8.18 -5.46 -10.47
N LEU A 185 -8.79 -6.12 -9.47
CA LEU A 185 -9.86 -5.56 -8.65
C LEU A 185 -9.37 -4.38 -7.78
N VAL A 186 -8.25 -4.55 -7.09
CA VAL A 186 -7.66 -3.51 -6.22
C VAL A 186 -7.27 -2.29 -7.04
N THR A 187 -6.57 -2.48 -8.17
CA THR A 187 -6.15 -1.39 -9.06
C THR A 187 -7.36 -0.59 -9.54
N ARG A 188 -8.37 -1.29 -10.05
CA ARG A 188 -9.60 -0.68 -10.57
C ARG A 188 -10.31 0.14 -9.50
N GLU A 189 -10.50 -0.41 -8.31
CA GLU A 189 -11.26 0.25 -7.25
C GLU A 189 -10.51 1.41 -6.60
N LEU A 190 -9.19 1.30 -6.40
CA LEU A 190 -8.36 2.42 -5.94
C LEU A 190 -8.44 3.60 -6.92
N GLY A 191 -8.20 3.34 -8.21
CA GLY A 191 -8.28 4.36 -9.26
C GLY A 191 -9.67 5.00 -9.32
N ARG A 192 -10.73 4.18 -9.31
CA ARG A 192 -12.12 4.66 -9.34
C ARG A 192 -12.47 5.55 -8.15
N VAL A 193 -12.08 5.15 -6.93
CA VAL A 193 -12.37 5.91 -5.70
C VAL A 193 -11.58 7.22 -5.68
N ALA A 194 -10.30 7.22 -6.04
CA ALA A 194 -9.52 8.45 -6.14
C ALA A 194 -10.08 9.41 -7.19
N ALA A 195 -10.34 8.93 -8.41
CA ALA A 195 -10.91 9.75 -9.49
C ALA A 195 -12.26 10.35 -9.07
N SER A 196 -13.10 9.58 -8.37
CA SER A 196 -14.37 10.07 -7.82
C SER A 196 -14.18 11.17 -6.77
N ALA A 197 -13.19 11.02 -5.88
CA ALA A 197 -12.85 12.04 -4.89
C ALA A 197 -12.36 13.34 -5.59
N VAL A 198 -11.47 13.22 -6.57
CA VAL A 198 -11.00 14.36 -7.38
C VAL A 198 -12.16 15.07 -8.07
N ALA A 199 -13.04 14.32 -8.73
CA ALA A 199 -14.21 14.88 -9.42
C ALA A 199 -15.15 15.60 -8.44
N TYR A 200 -15.39 15.02 -7.25
CA TYR A 200 -16.20 15.66 -6.21
C TYR A 200 -15.58 16.97 -5.72
N ARG A 201 -14.26 17.01 -5.49
CA ARG A 201 -13.53 18.20 -5.01
C ARG A 201 -13.30 19.25 -6.08
N SER A 202 -13.53 18.93 -7.34
CA SER A 202 -13.45 19.88 -8.45
C SER A 202 -14.77 20.63 -8.68
N ARG A 203 -15.85 20.26 -7.98
CA ARG A 203 -17.13 20.99 -8.04
C ARG A 203 -17.02 22.31 -7.27
N PRO A 204 -17.73 23.37 -7.71
CA PRO A 204 -17.81 24.60 -6.94
C PRO A 204 -18.33 24.32 -5.52
N PRO A 205 -17.78 24.99 -4.48
CA PRO A 205 -18.32 24.87 -3.15
C PRO A 205 -19.76 25.41 -3.12
N ALA A 206 -20.59 24.87 -2.22
CA ALA A 206 -21.93 25.43 -2.01
C ALA A 206 -21.82 26.90 -1.55
N PRO A 207 -22.82 27.75 -1.84
CA PRO A 207 -22.82 29.14 -1.39
C PRO A 207 -22.54 29.26 0.12
N GLY A 208 -21.56 30.09 0.49
CA GLY A 208 -21.15 30.30 1.88
C GLY A 208 -20.19 29.26 2.46
N GLN A 209 -19.75 28.26 1.70
CA GLN A 209 -18.74 27.30 2.13
C GLN A 209 -17.34 27.67 1.63
N PRO A 210 -16.28 27.46 2.43
CA PRO A 210 -14.91 27.63 1.95
C PRO A 210 -14.60 26.60 0.84
N PRO A 211 -13.63 26.90 -0.05
CA PRO A 211 -13.16 25.92 -1.01
C PRO A 211 -12.62 24.69 -0.26
N PRO A 212 -12.85 23.47 -0.76
CA PRO A 212 -12.30 22.29 -0.13
C PRO A 212 -10.77 22.31 -0.23
N ARG A 213 -10.12 21.66 0.74
CA ARG A 213 -8.72 21.26 0.67
C ARG A 213 -8.46 20.56 -0.69
N PRO A 214 -7.36 20.87 -1.40
CA PRO A 214 -7.21 20.47 -2.80
C PRO A 214 -6.68 19.05 -3.02
N LEU A 215 -5.98 18.47 -2.04
CA LEU A 215 -5.21 17.24 -2.23
C LEU A 215 -6.01 16.00 -1.85
N VAL A 216 -6.08 15.03 -2.77
CA VAL A 216 -6.48 13.66 -2.46
C VAL A 216 -5.21 12.84 -2.24
N VAL A 217 -5.13 12.11 -1.14
CA VAL A 217 -4.04 11.16 -0.89
C VAL A 217 -4.58 9.75 -1.08
N LEU A 218 -3.83 8.91 -1.77
CA LEU A 218 -4.13 7.49 -1.92
C LEU A 218 -2.98 6.69 -1.34
N TYR A 219 -3.25 5.80 -0.38
CA TYR A 219 -2.24 5.01 0.31
C TYR A 219 -2.43 3.52 0.01
N GLY A 220 -1.39 2.85 -0.46
CA GLY A 220 -1.46 1.43 -0.84
C GLY A 220 -0.10 0.83 -1.19
N GLY A 221 -0.08 -0.29 -1.89
CA GLY A 221 1.13 -0.95 -2.38
C GLY A 221 1.79 -0.14 -3.51
N ALA A 222 3.12 -0.01 -3.44
CA ALA A 222 3.92 0.75 -4.41
C ALA A 222 3.71 0.29 -5.86
N MET A 223 3.48 -1.02 -6.09
CA MET A 223 3.17 -1.55 -7.42
C MET A 223 1.94 -0.88 -8.07
N HIS A 224 0.88 -0.63 -7.30
CA HIS A 224 -0.31 0.03 -7.83
C HIS A 224 -0.10 1.54 -8.07
N ASN A 225 0.85 2.12 -7.36
CA ASN A 225 1.21 3.54 -7.34
C ASN A 225 2.11 3.97 -8.51
N ASP A 226 2.75 2.99 -9.16
CA ASP A 226 3.92 3.16 -10.01
C ASP A 226 3.62 3.94 -11.31
N ARG A 227 4.25 5.10 -11.55
CA ARG A 227 4.15 5.87 -12.82
C ARG A 227 4.95 5.26 -13.98
N PHE A 228 5.95 4.45 -13.66
CA PHE A 228 6.89 3.83 -14.58
C PHE A 228 6.95 2.29 -14.35
N PRO A 229 5.81 1.59 -14.36
CA PRO A 229 5.77 0.17 -14.06
C PRO A 229 6.45 -0.62 -15.17
N TYR A 230 7.00 -1.79 -14.84
CA TYR A 230 7.42 -2.77 -15.85
C TYR A 230 6.21 -3.23 -16.66
N ASP A 231 6.41 -3.53 -17.94
CA ASP A 231 5.34 -3.96 -18.86
C ASP A 231 4.51 -5.14 -18.31
N SER A 232 5.18 -6.08 -17.63
CA SER A 232 4.56 -7.27 -17.04
C SER A 232 3.53 -6.96 -15.93
N VAL A 233 3.65 -5.81 -15.28
CA VAL A 233 2.76 -5.38 -14.17
C VAL A 233 2.06 -4.05 -14.45
N ALA A 234 2.29 -3.44 -15.61
CA ALA A 234 1.76 -2.12 -15.96
C ALA A 234 0.24 -2.03 -15.86
N ARG A 235 -0.47 -3.13 -16.14
CA ARG A 235 -1.94 -3.20 -16.02
C ARG A 235 -2.45 -3.02 -14.59
N TRP A 236 -1.60 -3.22 -13.58
CA TRP A 236 -1.93 -3.08 -12.17
C TRP A 236 -1.51 -1.75 -11.57
N SER A 237 -1.08 -0.78 -12.37
CA SER A 237 -0.90 0.60 -11.91
C SER A 237 -2.10 1.48 -12.23
N TYR A 238 -2.58 2.24 -11.24
CA TYR A 238 -3.60 3.27 -11.46
C TYR A 238 -3.00 4.63 -11.87
N ALA A 239 -1.67 4.77 -11.86
CA ALA A 239 -0.99 6.05 -11.99
C ALA A 239 -1.30 6.77 -13.30
N ALA A 240 -1.30 6.06 -14.43
CA ALA A 240 -1.56 6.65 -15.74
C ALA A 240 -2.97 7.25 -15.84
N GLU A 241 -3.97 6.53 -15.31
CA GLU A 241 -5.36 7.01 -15.28
C GLU A 241 -5.50 8.20 -14.32
N LEU A 242 -4.89 8.15 -13.13
CA LEU A 242 -4.93 9.26 -12.18
C LEU A 242 -4.20 10.51 -12.70
N ASP A 243 -3.11 10.34 -13.45
CA ASP A 243 -2.42 11.45 -14.11
C ASP A 243 -3.32 12.11 -15.16
N ARG A 244 -4.00 11.29 -15.98
CA ARG A 244 -4.93 11.76 -17.01
C ARG A 244 -6.09 12.54 -16.40
N VAL A 245 -6.79 12.00 -15.39
CA VAL A 245 -7.96 12.67 -14.78
C VAL A 245 -7.60 13.91 -13.97
N THR A 246 -6.35 14.01 -13.50
CA THR A 246 -5.85 15.21 -12.81
C THR A 246 -5.22 16.22 -13.77
N GLY A 247 -5.11 15.91 -15.07
CA GLY A 247 -4.47 16.78 -16.06
C GLY A 247 -2.98 16.97 -15.77
N GLY A 248 -2.25 15.89 -15.50
CA GLY A 248 -0.82 15.91 -15.21
C GLY A 248 -0.48 16.37 -13.79
N ARG A 249 -1.37 16.16 -12.81
CA ARG A 249 -1.17 16.58 -11.41
C ARG A 249 -1.24 15.43 -10.40
N TYR A 250 -0.92 14.23 -10.88
CA TYR A 250 -0.65 13.05 -10.05
C TYR A 250 0.84 13.00 -9.72
N VAL A 251 1.16 12.80 -8.44
CA VAL A 251 2.53 12.59 -7.95
C VAL A 251 2.56 11.23 -7.29
N GLU A 252 3.58 10.45 -7.63
CA GLU A 252 3.90 9.19 -6.99
C GLU A 252 5.01 9.40 -5.96
N LEU A 253 4.81 8.82 -4.79
CA LEU A 253 5.79 8.76 -3.72
C LEU A 253 5.73 7.39 -3.06
N ASP A 254 6.84 6.66 -3.00
CA ASP A 254 6.90 5.35 -2.36
C ASP A 254 7.77 5.38 -1.10
N LEU A 255 7.25 4.82 0.00
CA LEU A 255 7.92 4.71 1.28
C LEU A 255 8.53 3.31 1.43
N TYR A 256 9.85 3.24 1.58
CA TYR A 256 10.58 1.98 1.73
C TYR A 256 11.33 1.93 3.06
N PRO A 257 10.90 1.09 4.02
CA PRO A 257 11.74 0.70 5.14
C PRO A 257 12.98 -0.03 4.60
N PRO A 258 14.22 0.44 4.87
CA PRO A 258 15.41 -0.06 4.19
C PRO A 258 15.66 -1.55 4.44
N GLU A 259 15.35 -2.06 5.63
CA GLU A 259 15.53 -3.47 5.99
C GLU A 259 14.54 -4.37 5.24
N ALA A 260 13.28 -3.95 5.13
CA ALA A 260 12.27 -4.70 4.38
C ALA A 260 12.54 -4.65 2.87
N ALA A 261 13.02 -3.50 2.37
CA ALA A 261 13.42 -3.30 0.99
C ALA A 261 14.62 -4.18 0.60
N ALA A 262 15.64 -4.27 1.46
CA ALA A 262 16.81 -5.12 1.23
C ALA A 262 16.46 -6.62 1.19
N ALA A 263 15.37 -7.03 1.82
CA ALA A 263 14.87 -8.40 1.80
C ALA A 263 13.93 -8.71 0.61
N ASP A 264 13.58 -7.72 -0.22
CA ASP A 264 12.70 -7.88 -1.36
C ASP A 264 13.48 -7.96 -2.69
N ARG A 265 13.31 -9.06 -3.42
CA ARG A 265 14.02 -9.31 -4.68
C ARG A 265 13.66 -8.34 -5.81
N PHE A 266 12.43 -7.83 -5.82
CA PHE A 266 12.00 -6.87 -6.84
C PHE A 266 12.61 -5.51 -6.52
N VAL A 267 12.62 -5.12 -5.25
CA VAL A 267 13.23 -3.87 -4.81
C VAL A 267 14.74 -3.88 -5.01
N THR A 268 15.43 -4.96 -4.67
CA THR A 268 16.89 -5.08 -4.85
C THR A 268 17.32 -5.15 -6.32
N GLY A 269 16.39 -5.40 -7.25
CA GLY A 269 16.60 -5.29 -8.69
C GLY A 269 16.44 -3.87 -9.25
N GLU A 270 15.97 -2.90 -8.44
CA GLU A 270 15.76 -1.54 -8.89
C GLU A 270 17.08 -0.74 -9.03
N PRO A 271 17.19 0.18 -10.01
CA PRO A 271 18.41 0.98 -10.19
C PRO A 271 18.81 1.83 -8.97
N TRP A 272 17.85 2.20 -8.13
CA TRP A 272 18.08 3.00 -6.93
C TRP A 272 18.40 2.17 -5.69
N ALA A 273 18.30 0.83 -5.76
CA ALA A 273 18.53 -0.06 -4.62
C ALA A 273 19.89 0.14 -3.90
N PRO A 274 21.00 0.52 -4.57
CA PRO A 274 22.25 0.84 -3.86
C PRO A 274 22.11 1.94 -2.81
N LEU A 275 21.13 2.86 -2.96
CA LEU A 275 20.85 3.91 -1.97
C LEU A 275 20.30 3.38 -0.65
N LEU A 276 19.91 2.10 -0.55
CA LEU A 276 19.56 1.49 0.73
C LEU A 276 20.73 1.54 1.72
N ALA A 277 21.98 1.48 1.22
CA ALA A 277 23.19 1.62 2.03
C ALA A 277 23.43 3.06 2.53
N GLU A 278 22.77 4.05 1.91
CA GLU A 278 22.84 5.46 2.31
C GLU A 278 21.84 5.82 3.41
N ALA A 279 20.94 4.89 3.77
CA ALA A 279 19.98 5.10 4.85
C ALA A 279 20.67 5.09 6.21
N GLY A 280 20.25 5.98 7.10
CA GLY A 280 20.75 6.07 8.48
C GLY A 280 19.61 6.36 9.46
N PRO A 281 19.87 6.29 10.78
CA PRO A 281 18.81 6.46 11.78
C PRO A 281 18.34 7.92 11.94
N GLU A 282 19.11 8.89 11.43
CA GLU A 282 18.88 10.33 11.65
C GLU A 282 18.38 11.08 10.41
N HIS A 283 18.18 10.37 9.29
CA HIS A 283 17.76 10.98 8.05
C HIS A 283 16.97 10.02 7.16
N VAL A 284 16.26 10.59 6.20
CA VAL A 284 15.67 9.87 5.07
C VAL A 284 16.45 10.18 3.81
N VAL A 285 16.49 9.21 2.89
CA VAL A 285 17.08 9.38 1.56
C VAL A 285 15.95 9.48 0.54
N VAL A 286 15.98 10.52 -0.28
CA VAL A 286 15.02 10.71 -1.37
C VAL A 286 15.72 10.58 -2.70
N TYR A 287 15.20 9.69 -3.53
CA TYR A 287 15.59 9.51 -4.92
C TYR A 287 14.44 9.95 -5.84
N GLN A 288 14.75 10.76 -6.84
CA GLN A 288 13.79 11.10 -7.87
C GLN A 288 13.92 10.09 -9.01
N ARG A 289 12.95 9.17 -9.09
CA ARG A 289 12.94 8.10 -10.10
C ARG A 289 12.60 8.61 -11.49
N GLY A 290 11.78 9.65 -11.55
CA GLY A 290 11.40 10.31 -12.80
C GLY A 290 10.63 11.60 -12.52
N GLU A 291 9.98 12.14 -13.55
CA GLU A 291 9.11 13.31 -13.37
C GLU A 291 7.97 12.95 -12.41
N ARG A 292 7.86 13.69 -11.28
CA ARG A 292 6.80 13.53 -10.27
C ARG A 292 6.70 12.10 -9.69
N SER A 293 7.82 11.39 -9.62
CA SER A 293 7.94 10.04 -9.05
C SER A 293 9.14 9.98 -8.13
N PHE A 294 8.89 9.68 -6.85
CA PHE A 294 9.88 9.74 -5.79
C PHE A 294 9.90 8.46 -4.97
N VAL A 295 11.10 8.01 -4.63
CA VAL A 295 11.35 6.95 -3.66
C VAL A 295 11.88 7.63 -2.40
N VAL A 296 11.26 7.33 -1.26
CA VAL A 296 11.69 7.78 0.07
C VAL A 296 12.12 6.55 0.86
N ILE A 297 13.42 6.40 1.01
CA ILE A 297 14.01 5.39 1.88
C ILE A 297 13.96 5.94 3.30
N LEU A 298 13.22 5.23 4.15
CA LEU A 298 12.96 5.61 5.53
C LEU A 298 14.23 5.48 6.38
N PRO A 299 14.27 6.09 7.58
CA PRO A 299 15.40 5.93 8.46
C PRO A 299 15.54 4.45 8.84
N THR A 300 16.78 3.99 9.01
CA THR A 300 17.01 2.65 9.55
C THR A 300 16.48 2.58 10.98
N SER A 301 15.97 1.42 11.37
CA SER A 301 15.75 1.13 12.78
C SER A 301 17.10 1.17 13.48
N SER A 302 17.34 2.21 14.28
CA SER A 302 18.32 2.09 15.34
C SER A 302 17.89 0.93 16.23
N ASP A 303 18.82 0.12 16.75
CA ASP A 303 18.57 -0.85 17.85
C ASP A 303 18.11 -0.17 19.16
N ARG A 304 17.50 1.02 19.08
CA ARG A 304 17.07 1.80 20.22
C ARG A 304 15.76 1.22 20.73
N ALA A 305 15.87 0.46 21.81
CA ALA A 305 14.77 0.20 22.72
C ALA A 305 13.93 1.49 22.91
N PRO A 306 12.59 1.39 22.96
CA PRO A 306 11.73 2.55 23.07
C PRO A 306 12.17 3.41 24.26
N SER A 307 12.45 4.69 23.98
CA SER A 307 12.77 5.66 25.03
C SER A 307 11.59 5.67 26.02
N PRO A 308 11.81 5.49 27.34
CA PRO A 308 10.72 5.51 28.29
C PRO A 308 9.99 6.85 28.20
N ALA A 309 8.66 6.78 28.21
CA ALA A 309 7.80 7.95 28.22
C ALA A 309 8.24 8.91 29.34
N PRO A 310 8.14 10.24 29.15
CA PRO A 310 8.46 11.18 30.20
C PRO A 310 7.55 10.89 31.40
N GLN A 311 8.17 10.53 32.52
CA GLN A 311 7.45 10.39 33.78
C GLN A 311 6.84 11.74 34.11
N ALA A 312 5.52 11.80 34.19
CA ALA A 312 4.84 12.94 34.78
C ALA A 312 5.37 13.09 36.21
N SER A 313 6.05 14.19 36.49
CA SER A 313 6.45 14.53 37.85
C SER A 313 5.19 14.90 38.66
N PRO A 314 5.13 14.53 39.95
CA PRO A 314 4.01 14.86 40.84
C PRO A 314 3.86 16.36 41.07
#